data_AF-A0A6G0WBT2-F1
#
_entry.id   AF-A0A6G0WBT2-F1
#
_cell.length_a   1.000
_cell.length_b   1.000
_cell.length_c   1.000
_cell.angle_alpha   90.00
_cell.angle_beta   90.00
_cell.angle_gamma   90.00
#
_symmetry.space_group_name_H-M   'P 1'
#
loop_
_entity.id
_entity.type
_entity.pdbx_description
1 polymer ?
#
loop_
_entity_poly.entity_id
_entity_poly.type
_entity_poly.pdbx_seq_one_letter_code
_entity_poly.pdbx_strand_id
1 'polypeptide(L)'
;MPFPRPVVLLRIQGCDLKEAIEQHLRTYPLLSGSYPYVSGLRGKYDRTKERPPHASSLQDDQGHDIDLDEYVTIATTKIISQGGGGCVA
;
A
#
# COMPACT_ATOMS: atom_id res chain seq x y z
N MET A 1 15.02 -0.66 13.48
CA MET A 1 15.44 -0.95 12.09
C MET A 1 16.96 -1.10 12.07
N PRO A 2 17.51 -2.30 11.81
CA PRO A 2 18.97 -2.53 11.80
C PRO A 2 19.67 -1.90 10.58
N PHE A 3 18.91 -1.51 9.55
CA PHE A 3 19.43 -0.83 8.37
C PHE A 3 18.83 0.58 8.27
N PRO A 4 19.64 1.63 8.03
CA PRO A 4 19.11 2.95 7.75
C PRO A 4 18.35 2.91 6.42
N ARG A 5 17.03 3.00 6.51
CA ARG A 5 16.13 3.10 5.35
C ARG A 5 15.57 4.52 5.33
N PRO A 6 16.11 5.43 4.49
CA PRO A 6 15.60 6.78 4.45
C PRO A 6 14.13 6.77 4.05
N VAL A 7 13.35 7.56 4.78
CA VAL A 7 11.95 7.83 4.44
C VAL A 7 11.94 8.87 3.32
N VAL A 8 11.10 8.65 2.33
CA VAL A 8 10.85 9.55 1.22
C VAL A 8 9.37 9.90 1.19
N LEU A 9 9.08 11.13 0.74
CA LEU A 9 7.72 11.57 0.48
C LEU A 9 7.46 11.44 -1.02
N LEU A 10 6.37 10.78 -1.38
CA LEU A 10 5.91 10.63 -2.75
C LEU A 10 4.53 11.24 -2.88
N ARG A 11 4.25 11.84 -4.05
CA ARG A 11 2.92 12.27 -4.43
C ARG A 11 2.46 11.36 -5.57
N ILE A 12 1.47 10.52 -5.29
CA ILE A 12 0.95 9.48 -6.20
C ILE A 12 -0.56 9.61 -6.32
N GLN A 13 -1.18 9.03 -7.34
CA GLN A 13 -2.64 9.00 -7.43
C GLN A 13 -3.21 7.96 -6.45
N GLY A 14 -4.47 8.15 -6.03
CA GLY A 14 -5.16 7.20 -5.17
C GLY A 14 -5.30 5.81 -5.82
N CYS A 15 -5.41 5.73 -7.14
CA CYS A 15 -5.37 4.47 -7.88
C CYS A 15 -4.04 3.73 -7.71
N ASP A 16 -2.92 4.43 -7.79
CA ASP A 16 -1.57 3.85 -7.62
C ASP A 16 -1.37 3.39 -6.18
N LEU A 17 -1.87 4.16 -5.20
CA LEU A 17 -1.85 3.76 -3.79
C LEU A 17 -2.64 2.45 -3.58
N LYS A 18 -3.81 2.34 -4.21
CA LYS A 18 -4.62 1.12 -4.14
C LYS A 18 -3.88 -0.06 -4.74
N GLU A 19 -3.31 0.10 -5.93
CA GLU A 19 -2.54 -0.95 -6.59
C GLU A 19 -1.34 -1.38 -5.75
N ALA A 20 -0.58 -0.43 -5.18
CA ALA A 20 0.57 -0.72 -4.31
C ALA A 20 0.17 -1.59 -3.10
N ILE A 21 -0.96 -1.30 -2.45
CA ILE A 21 -1.48 -2.11 -1.34
C ILE A 21 -1.86 -3.53 -1.82
N GLU A 22 -2.53 -3.65 -2.97
CA GLU A 22 -2.89 -4.95 -3.54
C GLU A 22 -1.64 -5.78 -3.91
N GLN A 23 -0.61 -5.15 -4.48
CA GLN A 23 0.66 -5.80 -4.78
C GLN A 23 1.36 -6.31 -3.50
N HIS A 24 1.35 -5.53 -2.43
CA HIS A 24 1.88 -5.93 -1.13
C HIS A 24 1.11 -7.10 -0.48
N LEU A 25 -0.19 -7.19 -0.73
CA LEU A 25 -1.04 -8.28 -0.23
C LEU A 25 -0.95 -9.56 -1.07
N ARG A 26 -0.35 -9.53 -2.27
CA ARG A 26 -0.34 -10.65 -3.23
C ARG A 26 0.19 -11.98 -2.67
N THR A 27 1.17 -11.92 -1.78
CA THR A 27 1.79 -13.10 -1.15
C THR A 27 1.08 -13.56 0.11
N TYR A 28 0.19 -12.74 0.70
CA TYR A 28 -0.56 -13.13 1.88
C TYR A 28 -1.47 -14.34 1.59
N PRO A 29 -1.58 -15.34 2.50
CA PRO A 29 -1.10 -15.37 3.88
C PRO A 29 0.31 -15.96 4.09
N LEU A 30 1.10 -16.18 3.02
CA LEU A 30 2.48 -16.67 3.19
C LEU A 30 3.32 -15.63 3.92
N LEU A 31 4.24 -16.09 4.77
CA LEU A 31 5.16 -15.20 5.48
C LEU A 31 6.02 -14.45 4.45
N SER A 32 5.83 -13.14 4.38
CA SER A 32 6.56 -12.26 3.48
C SER A 32 6.81 -10.91 4.15
N GLY A 33 8.01 -10.36 3.92
CA GLY A 33 8.34 -8.99 4.32
C GLY A 33 7.65 -7.91 3.47
N SER A 34 6.88 -8.30 2.46
CA SER A 34 6.10 -7.40 1.60
C SER A 34 4.77 -6.97 2.21
N TYR A 35 4.32 -7.58 3.31
CA TYR A 35 3.04 -7.21 3.92
C TYR A 35 3.07 -5.75 4.40
N PRO A 36 2.07 -4.92 4.05
CA PRO A 36 2.14 -3.49 4.28
C PRO A 36 1.77 -3.15 5.73
N TYR A 37 2.62 -2.38 6.39
CA TYR A 37 2.27 -1.67 7.62
C TYR A 37 1.90 -0.24 7.26
N VAL A 38 0.73 0.21 7.71
CA VAL A 38 0.17 1.51 7.36
C VAL A 38 -0.18 2.32 8.60
N SER A 39 -0.18 3.64 8.45
CA SER A 39 -0.65 4.64 9.42
C SER A 39 -1.30 5.76 8.63
N GLY A 40 -2.39 6.36 9.12
CA GLY A 40 -3.17 7.31 8.33
C GLY A 40 -4.17 6.69 7.36
N LEU A 41 -4.19 5.35 7.27
CA LEU A 41 -4.94 4.59 6.27
C LEU A 41 -5.51 3.31 6.89
N ARG A 42 -6.77 3.00 6.59
CA ARG A 42 -7.42 1.73 6.90
C ARG A 42 -7.85 1.05 5.62
N GLY A 43 -7.36 -0.16 5.39
CA GLY A 43 -7.73 -0.98 4.25
C GLY A 43 -8.56 -2.20 4.67
N LYS A 44 -9.64 -2.46 3.92
CA LYS A 44 -10.34 -3.75 3.97
C LYS A 44 -10.07 -4.49 2.67
N TYR A 45 -9.81 -5.78 2.77
CA TYR A 45 -9.65 -6.65 1.61
C TYR A 45 -10.35 -7.98 1.87
N ASP A 46 -10.88 -8.58 0.83
CA ASP A 46 -11.60 -9.85 0.92
C ASP A 46 -10.63 -11.02 0.68
N ARG A 47 -10.49 -11.88 1.69
CA ARG A 47 -9.61 -13.06 1.63
C ARG A 47 -10.20 -14.23 0.86
N THR A 48 -11.49 -14.19 0.54
CA THR A 48 -12.20 -15.28 -0.16
C THR A 48 -12.18 -15.12 -1.67
N LYS A 49 -11.85 -13.93 -2.18
CA LYS A 49 -11.79 -13.62 -3.62
C LYS A 49 -10.48 -14.07 -4.25
N GLU A 50 -10.54 -14.37 -5.55
CA GLU A 50 -9.42 -14.86 -6.36
C GLU A 50 -8.25 -13.88 -6.41
N ARG A 51 -7.04 -14.40 -6.69
CA ARG A 51 -5.84 -13.59 -6.88
C ARG A 51 -5.90 -12.86 -8.24
N PRO A 52 -5.49 -11.58 -8.33
CA PRO A 52 -4.82 -10.79 -7.30
C PRO A 52 -5.77 -10.27 -6.21
N PRO A 53 -5.28 -10.11 -4.97
CA PRO A 53 -6.11 -9.61 -3.86
C PRO A 53 -6.63 -8.21 -4.19
N HIS A 54 -7.92 -7.99 -3.89
CA HIS A 54 -8.59 -6.73 -4.14
C HIS A 54 -8.94 -6.02 -2.84
N ALA A 55 -8.47 -4.78 -2.68
CA ALA A 55 -8.85 -3.93 -1.56
C ALA A 55 -10.28 -3.41 -1.81
N SER A 56 -11.23 -3.81 -0.96
CA SER A 56 -12.64 -3.45 -1.08
C SER A 56 -12.92 -2.01 -0.63
N SER A 57 -12.11 -1.46 0.27
CA SER A 57 -12.18 -0.05 0.69
C SER A 57 -10.84 0.38 1.27
N LEU A 58 -10.47 1.63 0.98
CA LEU A 58 -9.31 2.33 1.52
C LEU A 58 -9.80 3.65 2.09
N GLN A 59 -9.63 3.83 3.39
CA GLN A 59 -10.14 4.99 4.13
C GLN A 59 -9.04 5.72 4.86
N ASP A 60 -9.15 7.04 4.99
CA ASP A 60 -8.30 7.84 5.86
C ASP A 60 -8.61 7.58 7.35
N ASP A 61 -7.88 8.24 8.25
CA ASP A 61 -8.09 8.12 9.70
C ASP A 61 -9.45 8.67 10.18
N GLN A 62 -10.08 9.55 9.39
CA GLN A 62 -11.40 10.13 9.64
C GLN A 62 -12.53 9.22 9.11
N GLY A 63 -12.20 8.17 8.35
CA GLY A 63 -13.16 7.24 7.76
C GLY A 63 -13.69 7.64 6.38
N HIS A 64 -13.10 8.66 5.74
CA HIS A 64 -13.44 9.00 4.36
C HIS A 64 -12.73 8.05 3.39
N ASP A 65 -13.44 7.57 2.38
CA ASP A 65 -12.81 6.78 1.32
C ASP A 65 -11.82 7.66 0.52
N ILE A 66 -10.67 7.08 0.19
CA ILE A 66 -9.65 7.72 -0.65
C ILE A 66 -10.22 7.87 -2.07
N ASP A 67 -10.19 9.09 -2.61
CA ASP A 67 -10.47 9.33 -4.01
C ASP A 67 -9.34 8.77 -4.89
N LEU A 68 -9.68 7.93 -5.86
CA LEU A 68 -8.72 7.26 -6.72
C LEU A 68 -8.14 8.18 -7.79
N ASP A 69 -8.86 9.24 -8.15
CA ASP A 69 -8.43 10.21 -9.18
C ASP A 69 -7.61 11.37 -8.58
N GLU A 70 -7.64 11.53 -7.25
CA GLU A 70 -6.86 12.56 -6.56
C GLU A 70 -5.44 12.11 -6.21
N TYR A 71 -4.56 13.11 -6.09
CA TYR A 71 -3.19 12.90 -5.64
C TYR A 71 -3.10 12.91 -4.11
N VAL A 72 -2.48 11.87 -3.56
CA VAL A 72 -2.17 11.74 -2.14
C VAL A 72 -0.67 11.84 -1.90
N THR A 73 -0.29 12.40 -0.75
CA THR A 73 1.11 12.42 -0.32
C THR A 73 1.35 11.32 0.69
N ILE A 74 2.28 10.42 0.39
CA ILE A 74 2.61 9.28 1.24
C ILE A 74 4.06 9.33 1.71
N ALA A 75 4.31 8.83 2.92
CA ALA A 75 5.65 8.58 3.43
C ALA A 75 5.96 7.08 3.32
N THR A 76 7.03 6.73 2.60
CA THR A 76 7.47 5.34 2.46
C THR A 76 8.99 5.23 2.55
N THR A 77 9.52 4.01 2.59
CA THR A 77 10.97 3.82 2.53
C THR A 77 11.47 3.93 1.09
N LYS A 78 12.70 4.44 0.92
CA LYS A 78 13.34 4.55 -0.41
C LYS A 78 13.41 3.23 -1.20
N ILE A 79 13.43 2.08 -0.50
CA ILE A 79 13.43 0.77 -1.17
C ILE A 79 12.09 0.52 -1.86
N ILE A 80 10.97 0.79 -1.19
CA ILE A 80 9.63 0.62 -1.76
C ILE A 80 9.41 1.61 -2.91
N SER A 81 9.83 2.87 -2.75
CA SER A 81 9.73 3.89 -3.80
C SER A 81 10.55 3.59 -5.07
N GLN A 82 11.39 2.55 -5.05
CA GLN A 82 12.26 2.15 -6.15
C GLN A 82 11.91 0.77 -6.71
N GLY A 83 10.74 0.20 -6.42
CA GLY A 83 10.37 -1.13 -6.89
C GLY A 83 10.50 -2.25 -5.85
N GLY A 84 11.02 -1.94 -4.67
CA GLY A 84 11.33 -2.94 -3.66
C GLY A 84 10.09 -3.62 -3.09
N GLY A 85 10.24 -4.89 -2.67
CA GLY A 85 9.12 -5.66 -2.11
C GLY A 85 8.02 -6.00 -3.13
N GLY A 86 8.29 -5.82 -4.43
CA GLY A 86 7.35 -6.09 -5.52
C GLY A 86 6.35 -4.98 -5.81
N CYS A 87 6.56 -3.78 -5.25
CA CYS A 87 5.74 -2.59 -5.48
C CYS A 87 6.20 -1.87 -6.75
N VAL A 88 5.44 -1.93 -7.83
CA VAL A 88 5.78 -1.29 -9.13
C VAL A 88 4.82 -0.18 -9.55
N ALA A 89 3.76 0.04 -8.76
CA ALA A 89 2.87 1.18 -8.88
C ALA A 89 3.56 2.49 -8.46
#